data_AF-A0A1I4AYX8-F1
#
_entry.id   AF-A0A1I4AYX8-F1
#
_cell.length_a   1.000
_cell.length_b   1.000
_cell.length_c   1.000
_cell.angle_alpha   90.00
_cell.angle_beta   90.00
_cell.angle_gamma   90.00
#
_symmetry.space_group_name_H-M   'P 1'
#
loop_
_entity.id
_entity.type
_entity.pdbx_description
1 polymer ?
#
loop_
_entity_poly.entity_id
_entity_poly.type
_entity_poly.pdbx_seq_one_letter_code
_entity_poly.pdbx_strand_id
1 'polypeptide(L)' 'MSSAGNELNWFKSSHSGSQGDSCVEVAYRPGAVHIRDSKEEDGPVLAVSPCAWEDFLGRAAR' A
#
# COMPACT_ATOMS: atom_id res chain seq x y z
N MET A 1 23.20 7.04 13.25
CA MET A 1 22.60 5.69 13.27
C MET A 1 22.00 5.43 11.91
N SER A 2 22.53 4.43 11.23
CA SER A 2 22.29 4.08 9.84
C SER A 2 20.93 3.43 9.65
N SER A 3 20.22 3.75 8.57
CA SER A 3 19.28 2.80 7.97
C SER A 3 19.20 3.04 6.46
N ALA A 4 20.29 2.73 5.76
CA ALA A 4 20.22 2.53 4.32
C ALA A 4 19.60 1.14 4.09
N GLY A 5 18.43 1.07 3.45
CA GLY A 5 17.99 -0.13 2.71
C GLY A 5 16.64 -0.76 3.05
N ASN A 6 15.82 -0.20 3.95
CA ASN A 6 14.52 -0.79 4.29
C ASN A 6 13.32 0.16 4.18
N GLU A 7 13.45 1.22 3.40
CA GLU A 7 12.36 2.17 3.16
C GLU A 7 11.37 1.56 2.17
N LEU A 8 10.11 1.45 2.60
CA LEU A 8 8.99 1.08 1.74
C LEU A 8 8.67 2.28 0.85
N ASN A 9 8.73 2.09 -0.47
CA ASN A 9 8.36 3.15 -1.41
C ASN A 9 6.83 3.14 -1.59
N TRP A 10 6.14 4.05 -0.90
CA TRP A 10 4.69 4.13 -0.88
C TRP A 10 4.13 4.88 -2.09
N PHE A 11 3.13 4.28 -2.72
CA PHE A 11 2.36 4.86 -3.83
C PHE A 11 0.96 5.19 -3.34
N LYS A 12 0.61 6.47 -3.40
CA LYS A 12 -0.73 6.97 -3.04
C LYS A 12 -1.69 6.86 -4.22
N SER A 13 -2.92 6.40 -3.98
CA SER A 13 -3.95 6.31 -5.03
C SER A 13 -4.33 7.69 -5.59
N SER A 14 -4.57 7.78 -6.90
CA SER A 14 -5.02 9.03 -7.56
C SER A 14 -6.47 9.41 -7.22
N HIS A 15 -7.24 8.52 -6.58
CA HIS A 15 -8.60 8.79 -6.10
C HIS A 15 -8.62 9.53 -4.75
N SER A 16 -7.46 10.02 -4.31
CA SER A 16 -7.31 10.87 -3.13
C SER A 16 -7.91 12.26 -3.38
N GLY A 17 -9.21 12.41 -3.21
CA GLY A 17 -9.91 13.68 -3.39
C GLY A 17 -9.53 14.73 -2.33
N SER A 18 -9.64 16.01 -2.67
CA SER A 18 -9.33 17.17 -1.81
C SER A 18 -10.27 17.36 -0.61
N GLN A 19 -11.26 16.48 -0.43
CA GLN A 19 -12.30 16.58 0.60
C GLN A 19 -12.18 15.51 1.69
N GLY A 20 -11.06 14.79 1.75
CA GLY A 20 -10.76 13.87 2.86
C GLY A 20 -11.40 12.49 2.74
N ASP A 21 -11.72 12.02 1.53
CA ASP A 21 -12.19 10.65 1.32
C ASP A 21 -10.99 9.68 1.23
N SER A 22 -11.05 8.60 2.01
CA SER A 22 -9.90 7.77 2.42
C SER A 22 -9.09 7.18 1.27
N CYS A 23 -7.76 7.26 1.40
CA CYS A 23 -6.83 6.92 0.35
C CYS A 23 -5.90 5.81 0.84
N VAL A 24 -5.89 4.68 0.16
CA VAL A 24 -4.91 3.63 0.44
C VAL A 24 -3.56 3.99 -0.15
N GLU A 25 -2.49 3.61 0.54
CA GLU A 25 -1.13 3.61 0.02
C GLU A 25 -0.61 2.19 -0.10
N VAL A 26 0.13 1.91 -1.17
CA VAL A 26 0.68 0.57 -1.44
C VAL A 26 2.18 0.67 -1.61
N ALA A 27 2.94 -0.26 -1.04
CA ALA A 27 4.38 -0.38 -1.28
C ALA A 27 4.76 -1.81 -1.69
N TYR A 28 5.54 -1.91 -2.75
CA TYR A 28 6.01 -3.19 -3.30
C TYR A 28 7.39 -3.53 -2.75
N ARG A 29 7.53 -4.76 -2.24
CA ARG A 29 8.83 -5.36 -1.86
C ARG A 29 8.90 -6.78 -2.41
N PRO A 30 10.13 -7.33 -2.58
CA PRO A 30 10.29 -8.75 -2.87
C PRO A 30 9.54 -9.59 -1.83
N GLY A 31 8.57 -10.39 -2.29
CA GLY A 31 7.80 -11.30 -1.45
C GLY A 31 6.58 -10.71 -0.74
N ALA A 32 6.34 -9.40 -0.78
CA ALA A 32 5.18 -8.79 -0.12
C ALA A 32 4.71 -7.48 -0.75
N VAL A 33 3.40 -7.30 -0.79
CA VAL A 33 2.72 -6.04 -1.05
C VAL A 33 2.19 -5.51 0.28
N HIS A 34 2.59 -4.30 0.63
CA HIS A 34 2.20 -3.64 1.88
C HIS A 34 1.10 -2.64 1.55
N ILE A 35 0.03 -2.63 2.33
CA ILE A 35 -1.12 -1.73 2.18
C ILE A 35 -1.35 -1.04 3.52
N ARG A 36 -1.49 0.27 3.49
CA ARG A 36 -1.85 1.07 4.68
C ARG A 36 -2.90 2.12 4.34
N ASP A 37 -3.57 2.61 5.37
CA ASP A 37 -4.42 3.79 5.26
C ASP A 37 -3.54 5.06 5.25
N SER A 38 -3.75 5.96 4.28
CA SER A 38 -2.96 7.18 4.15
C SER A 38 -3.15 8.17 5.30
N LYS A 39 -4.24 8.08 6.07
CA LYS A 39 -4.53 8.99 7.19
C LYS A 39 -3.87 8.49 8.48
N GLU A 40 -3.72 7.18 8.60
CA GLU A 40 -3.08 6.50 9.73
C GLU A 40 -1.69 5.98 9.33
N GLU A 41 -0.74 6.88 9.06
CA GLU A 41 0.59 6.51 8.55
C GLU A 41 1.40 5.62 9.52
N ASP A 42 1.17 5.77 10.83
CA ASP A 42 1.73 4.95 11.91
C ASP A 42 0.82 3.77 12.30
N GLY A 43 -0.31 3.63 11.60
CA GLY A 43 -1.29 2.58 11.81
C GLY A 43 -0.83 1.21 11.30
N PRO A 44 -1.68 0.17 11.47
CA PRO A 44 -1.36 -1.18 11.06
C PRO A 44 -1.17 -1.29 9.54
N VAL A 45 -0.10 -1.96 9.13
CA VAL A 45 0.20 -2.27 7.72
C VAL A 45 -0.23 -3.71 7.41
N LEU A 46 -1.10 -3.88 6.43
CA LEU A 46 -1.45 -5.19 5.89
C LEU A 46 -0.37 -5.63 4.89
N ALA A 47 0.21 -6.82 5.10
CA ALA A 47 1.16 -7.42 4.18
C ALA A 47 0.58 -8.68 3.53
N VAL A 48 0.54 -8.72 2.21
CA VAL A 48 0.04 -9.85 1.42
C VAL A 48 1.08 -10.34 0.43
N SER A 49 1.00 -11.61 0.03
CA SER A 49 1.86 -12.13 -1.04
C SER A 49 1.52 -11.46 -2.39
N PRO A 50 2.51 -11.31 -3.31
CA PRO A 50 2.26 -10.78 -4.65
C PRO A 50 1.17 -11.53 -5.41
N CYS A 51 1.17 -12.87 -5.34
CA CYS A 51 0.16 -13.69 -6.03
C CYS A 51 -1.27 -13.42 -5.52
N ALA A 52 -1.43 -13.23 -4.20
CA ALA A 52 -2.74 -12.89 -3.62
C ALA A 52 -3.18 -11.48 -4.02
N TRP A 53 -2.24 -10.54 -4.13
CA TRP A 53 -2.52 -9.18 -4.61
C TRP A 53 -2.97 -9.17 -6.08
N GLU A 54 -2.34 -9.95 -6.93
CA GLU A 54 -2.73 -10.09 -8.35
C GLU A 54 -4.14 -10.69 -8.51
N ASP A 55 -4.48 -11.75 -7.75
CA ASP A 55 -5.84 -12.32 -7.77
C ASP A 55 -6.88 -11.29 -7.31
N PHE A 56 -6.58 -10.56 -6.23
CA PHE A 56 -7.44 -9.49 -5.73
C PHE A 56 -7.69 -8.42 -6.80
N LEU A 57 -6.64 -7.92 -7.46
CA LEU A 57 -6.77 -6.93 -8.52
C LEU A 57 -7.60 -7.44 -9.71
N GLY A 58 -7.44 -8.71 -10.09
CA GLY A 58 -8.24 -9.35 -11.13
C GLY A 58 -9.73 -9.47 -10.79
N ARG A 59 -10.09 -9.45 -9.49
CA ARG A 59 -11.47 -9.37 -9.02
C ARG A 59 -11.97 -7.94 -8.89
N ALA A 60 -11.13 -7.02 -8.42
CA ALA A 60 -11.50 -5.62 -8.19
C ALA A 60 -11.66 -4.80 -9.48
N ALA A 61 -11.01 -5.22 -10.57
CA ALA A 61 -11.08 -4.54 -11.88
C ALA A 61 -12.32 -4.92 -12.73
N ARG A 62 -13.29 -5.66 -12.17
CA ARG A 62 -14.50 -6.11 -12.86
C ARG A 62 -15.71 -5.23 -12.56
#